data_AF-A0A536VG87-F1
#
_entry.id   AF-A0A536VG87-F1
#
_cell.length_a   1.000
_cell.length_b   1.000
_cell.length_c   1.000
_cell.angle_alpha   90.00
_cell.angle_beta   90.00
_cell.angle_gamma   90.00
#
_symmetry.space_group_name_H-M   'P 1'
#
loop_
_entity.id
_entity.type
_entity.pdbx_description
1 polymer ?
#
loop_
_entity_poly.entity_id
_entity_poly.type
_entity_poly.pdbx_seq_one_letter_code
_entity_poly.pdbx_strand_id
1 'polypeptide(L)'
;MKADGGLNGLKILHLMRMATLAEPKQRKVSADEAREVAEAAREQEWAAPSFVRDLFLGKLRMDLIHPYPEQDPDEVARAKPFLDKLERFLREAVDSDRIDREGEIPEPVIEGLRQLGAFGIKIPR
;
A
#
# COMPACT_ATOMS: atom_id res chain seq x y z
N MET A 1 51.22 11.02 53.33
CA MET A 1 51.56 11.90 52.17
C MET A 1 50.61 11.57 51.04
N LYS A 2 49.78 12.55 50.67
CA LYS A 2 49.10 12.84 49.37
C LYS A 2 48.47 11.70 48.55
N ALA A 3 47.40 11.84 47.78
CA ALA A 3 46.25 12.74 47.62
C ALA A 3 45.67 12.33 46.24
N ASP A 4 44.33 12.37 46.12
CA ASP A 4 43.55 12.59 44.88
C ASP A 4 43.63 11.51 43.78
N GLY A 5 42.61 11.18 43.01
CA GLY A 5 41.25 11.65 42.77
C GLY A 5 40.68 10.63 41.76
N GLY A 6 39.45 10.16 41.90
CA GLY A 6 38.30 10.86 41.34
C GLY A 6 38.40 10.96 39.81
N LEU A 7 37.48 10.28 39.10
CA LEU A 7 37.18 10.31 37.65
C LEU A 7 37.50 9.00 36.92
N ASN A 8 36.48 8.15 36.75
CA ASN A 8 36.17 7.52 35.45
C ASN A 8 34.71 7.05 35.32
N GLY A 9 33.78 7.59 36.13
CA GLY A 9 32.33 7.52 35.85
C GLY A 9 31.88 8.44 34.70
N LEU A 10 32.77 9.31 34.19
CA LEU A 10 32.46 10.29 33.15
C LEU A 10 32.84 9.83 31.73
N LYS A 11 33.59 8.73 31.56
CA LYS A 11 33.93 8.20 30.23
C LYS A 11 32.80 7.40 29.59
N ILE A 12 31.91 6.80 30.39
CA ILE A 12 30.75 6.06 29.88
C ILE A 12 29.62 7.03 29.47
N LEU A 13 29.51 8.19 30.12
CA LEU A 13 28.51 9.20 29.76
C LEU A 13 28.88 10.04 28.53
N HIS A 14 30.12 9.96 28.04
CA HIS A 14 30.56 10.70 26.86
C HIS A 14 30.36 9.95 25.53
N LEU A 15 30.19 8.61 25.56
CA LEU A 15 30.02 7.83 24.33
C LEU A 15 28.54 7.71 23.89
N MET A 16 27.58 8.11 24.73
CA MET A 16 26.14 8.00 24.47
C MET A 16 25.49 9.35 24.14
N ARG A 17 26.18 10.22 23.40
CA ARG A 17 25.59 11.47 22.88
C ARG A 17 26.14 11.90 21.51
N MET A 18 26.35 10.97 20.59
CA MET A 18 26.72 11.27 19.19
C MET A 18 26.12 10.25 18.20
N ALA A 19 24.83 9.96 18.34
CA ALA A 19 24.02 9.48 17.23
C ALA A 19 22.89 10.47 17.03
N THR A 20 23.23 11.65 16.50
CA THR A 20 22.27 12.48 15.78
C THR A 20 21.70 11.61 14.65
N LEU A 21 20.54 11.03 14.89
CA LEU A 21 19.64 10.60 13.82
C LEU A 21 19.39 11.86 12.99
N ALA A 22 20.05 11.98 11.85
CA ALA A 22 19.70 13.00 10.87
C ALA A 22 18.21 12.80 10.56
N GLU A 23 17.39 13.80 10.85
CA GLU A 23 15.99 13.79 10.43
C GLU A 23 15.96 13.49 8.93
N PRO A 24 15.15 12.51 8.46
CA PRO A 24 15.03 12.29 7.03
C PRO A 24 14.47 13.58 6.44
N LYS A 25 15.29 14.30 5.68
CA LYS A 25 14.83 15.47 4.92
C LYS A 25 13.69 15.00 4.03
N GLN A 26 12.46 15.34 4.42
CA GLN A 26 11.30 15.06 3.59
C GLN A 26 11.48 15.81 2.28
N ARG A 27 11.76 15.06 1.21
CA ARG A 27 11.82 15.58 -0.15
C ARG A 27 10.41 16.02 -0.52
N LYS A 28 10.17 17.33 -0.53
CA LYS A 28 8.93 17.92 -1.02
C LYS A 28 8.96 17.83 -2.54
N VAL A 29 8.12 16.96 -3.10
CA VAL A 29 7.93 16.83 -4.56
C VAL A 29 7.25 18.09 -5.07
N SER A 30 7.79 18.72 -6.12
CA SER A 30 7.16 19.89 -6.73
C SER A 30 5.96 19.49 -7.58
N ALA A 31 5.07 20.44 -7.89
CA ALA A 31 3.93 20.18 -8.78
C ALA A 31 4.40 19.72 -10.18
N ASP A 32 5.52 20.25 -10.67
CA ASP A 32 6.10 19.87 -11.95
C ASP A 32 6.64 18.43 -11.92
N GLU A 33 7.38 18.06 -10.87
CA GLU A 33 7.86 16.69 -10.69
C GLU A 33 6.69 15.70 -10.56
N ALA A 34 5.62 16.06 -9.83
CA ALA A 34 4.43 15.23 -9.70
C ALA A 34 3.71 15.06 -11.05
N ARG A 35 3.64 16.12 -11.86
CA ARG A 35 3.03 16.09 -13.20
C ARG A 35 3.86 15.25 -14.16
N GLU A 36 5.19 15.36 -14.13
CA GLU A 36 6.09 14.54 -14.93
C GLU A 36 5.97 13.06 -14.59
N VAL A 37 5.91 12.71 -13.30
CA VAL A 37 5.67 11.32 -12.87
C VAL A 37 4.32 10.80 -13.35
N ALA A 38 3.26 11.62 -13.28
CA ALA A 38 1.93 11.25 -13.77
C ALA A 38 1.89 11.06 -15.29
N GLU A 39 2.53 11.95 -16.06
CA GLU A 39 2.61 11.84 -17.52
C GLU A 39 3.53 10.69 -17.96
N ALA A 40 4.62 10.41 -17.24
CA ALA A 40 5.49 9.25 -17.50
C ALA A 40 4.80 7.92 -17.19
N ALA A 41 3.87 7.90 -16.23
CA ALA A 41 3.03 6.74 -15.93
C ALA A 41 1.84 6.59 -16.90
N ARG A 42 1.59 7.59 -17.76
CA ARG A 42 0.55 7.52 -18.78
C ARG A 42 0.95 6.43 -19.78
N GLU A 43 0.05 5.47 -19.98
CA GLU A 43 0.23 4.40 -20.95
C GLU A 43 0.33 5.01 -22.36
N GLN A 44 1.52 4.94 -22.96
CA GLN A 44 1.79 5.54 -24.27
C GLN A 44 1.48 4.60 -25.44
N GLU A 45 1.53 3.28 -25.18
CA GLU A 45 1.25 2.26 -26.17
C GLU A 45 0.13 1.35 -25.66
N TRP A 46 -1.04 1.42 -26.30
CA TRP A 46 -2.09 0.44 -26.11
C TRP A 46 -1.70 -0.86 -26.82
N ALA A 47 -0.93 -1.70 -26.13
CA ALA A 47 -0.49 -2.99 -26.66
C ALA A 47 -1.64 -4.00 -26.81
N ALA A 48 -2.70 -3.86 -26.00
CA ALA A 48 -3.85 -4.75 -26.01
C ALA A 48 -5.04 -4.16 -26.81
N PRO A 49 -5.79 -5.00 -27.56
CA PRO A 49 -7.04 -4.56 -28.19
C PRO A 49 -8.04 -4.11 -27.11
N SER A 50 -8.70 -2.96 -27.34
CA SER A 50 -9.67 -2.38 -26.41
C SER A 50 -11.06 -2.32 -27.05
N PHE A 51 -12.03 -2.98 -26.41
CA PHE A 51 -13.43 -3.00 -26.84
C PHE A 51 -14.01 -1.58 -26.95
N VAL A 52 -13.86 -0.78 -25.89
CA VAL A 52 -14.43 0.58 -25.83
C VAL A 52 -13.79 1.47 -26.88
N ARG A 53 -12.46 1.44 -27.03
CA ARG A 53 -11.76 2.21 -28.05
C ARG A 53 -12.27 1.90 -29.46
N ASP A 54 -12.35 0.61 -29.80
CA ASP A 54 -12.76 0.19 -31.13
C ASP A 54 -14.24 0.51 -31.40
N LEU A 55 -15.09 0.43 -30.37
CA LEU A 55 -16.49 0.86 -30.45
C LEU A 55 -16.61 2.35 -30.82
N PHE A 56 -15.82 3.23 -30.20
CA PHE A 56 -15.78 4.67 -30.55
C PHE A 56 -15.28 4.91 -31.99
N LEU A 57 -14.48 4.01 -32.53
CA LEU A 57 -13.99 4.04 -33.92
C LEU A 57 -14.94 3.33 -34.91
N GLY A 58 -16.16 2.97 -34.47
CA GLY A 58 -17.17 2.31 -35.30
C GLY A 58 -16.91 0.83 -35.56
N LYS A 59 -16.01 0.19 -34.81
CA LYS A 59 -15.66 -1.23 -34.91
C LYS A 59 -16.23 -1.99 -33.72
N LEU A 60 -17.30 -2.75 -33.93
CA LEU A 60 -17.90 -3.57 -32.88
C LEU A 60 -17.12 -4.90 -32.72
N ARG A 61 -16.27 -4.98 -31.71
CA ARG A 61 -15.40 -6.15 -31.40
C ARG A 61 -15.95 -7.00 -30.24
N MET A 62 -17.09 -7.66 -30.46
CA MET A 62 -17.75 -8.46 -29.42
C MET A 62 -16.88 -9.57 -28.82
N ASP A 63 -15.90 -10.06 -29.58
CA ASP A 63 -14.93 -11.09 -29.17
C ASP A 63 -14.08 -10.69 -27.95
N LEU A 64 -13.97 -9.40 -27.64
CA LEU A 64 -13.19 -8.89 -26.50
C LEU A 64 -13.94 -8.93 -25.16
N ILE A 65 -15.26 -9.11 -25.18
CA ILE A 65 -16.11 -9.05 -23.97
C ILE A 65 -17.14 -10.18 -23.86
N HIS A 66 -17.33 -10.96 -24.94
CA HIS A 66 -18.34 -12.00 -25.01
C HIS A 66 -17.79 -13.30 -25.62
N PRO A 67 -18.06 -14.48 -25.01
CA PRO A 67 -18.77 -14.69 -23.74
C PRO A 67 -18.02 -14.08 -22.55
N TYR A 68 -18.72 -13.89 -21.42
CA TYR A 68 -18.07 -13.41 -20.21
C TYR A 68 -16.95 -14.41 -19.82
N PRO A 69 -15.73 -13.93 -19.51
CA PRO A 69 -14.62 -14.82 -19.23
C PRO A 69 -14.88 -15.65 -17.98
N GLU A 70 -14.61 -16.95 -18.05
CA GLU A 70 -14.60 -17.81 -16.88
C GLU A 70 -13.33 -17.57 -16.06
N GLN A 71 -13.46 -17.62 -14.73
CA GLN A 71 -12.31 -17.51 -13.84
C GLN A 71 -11.58 -18.84 -13.78
N ASP A 72 -10.24 -18.80 -13.73
CA ASP A 72 -9.41 -19.98 -13.50
C ASP A 72 -9.80 -20.65 -12.16
N PRO A 73 -10.25 -21.92 -12.15
CA PRO A 73 -10.65 -22.62 -10.93
C PRO A 73 -9.55 -22.67 -9.87
N ASP A 74 -8.29 -22.76 -10.29
CA ASP A 74 -7.16 -22.82 -9.36
C ASP A 74 -6.90 -21.45 -8.72
N GLU A 75 -7.08 -20.35 -9.47
CA GLU A 75 -7.05 -18.99 -8.90
C GLU A 75 -8.20 -18.76 -7.91
N VAL A 76 -9.41 -19.22 -8.25
CA VAL A 76 -10.57 -19.14 -7.34
C VAL A 76 -10.28 -19.90 -6.05
N ALA A 77 -9.77 -21.13 -6.15
CA ALA A 77 -9.42 -21.94 -4.99
C ALA A 77 -8.29 -21.30 -4.16
N ARG A 78 -7.28 -20.70 -4.80
CA ARG A 78 -6.21 -19.94 -4.13
C ARG A 78 -6.72 -18.71 -3.38
N ALA A 79 -7.63 -17.95 -3.99
CA ALA A 79 -8.14 -16.70 -3.44
C ALA A 79 -9.16 -16.93 -2.32
N LYS A 80 -9.94 -18.02 -2.38
CA LYS A 80 -11.06 -18.27 -1.47
C LYS A 80 -10.70 -18.14 0.03
N PRO A 81 -9.62 -18.76 0.56
CA PRO A 81 -9.30 -18.66 1.99
C PRO A 81 -9.01 -17.24 2.47
N PHE A 82 -8.47 -16.38 1.59
CA PHE A 82 -8.26 -14.97 1.91
C PHE A 82 -9.59 -14.22 1.91
N LEU A 83 -10.42 -14.42 0.88
CA LEU A 83 -11.73 -13.78 0.77
C LEU A 83 -12.64 -14.14 1.94
N ASP A 84 -12.66 -15.41 2.36
CA ASP A 84 -13.44 -15.86 3.52
C ASP A 84 -13.00 -15.15 4.82
N LYS A 85 -11.68 -14.97 5.02
CA LYS A 85 -11.14 -14.26 6.19
C LYS A 85 -11.44 -12.77 6.15
N LEU A 86 -11.30 -12.16 4.97
CA LEU A 86 -11.59 -10.74 4.76
C LEU A 86 -13.08 -10.47 5.00
N GLU A 87 -13.97 -11.27 4.42
CA GLU A 87 -15.41 -11.14 4.62
C GLU A 87 -15.77 -11.20 6.11
N ARG A 88 -15.27 -12.21 6.82
CA ARG A 88 -15.53 -12.35 8.25
C ARG A 88 -15.06 -11.13 9.04
N PHE A 89 -13.82 -10.68 8.80
CA PHE A 89 -13.27 -9.50 9.46
C PHE A 89 -14.12 -8.24 9.21
N LEU A 90 -14.51 -8.00 7.95
CA LEU A 90 -15.35 -6.86 7.60
C LEU A 90 -16.71 -6.92 8.29
N ARG A 91 -17.32 -8.11 8.40
CA ARG A 91 -18.63 -8.27 9.05
C ARG A 91 -18.58 -8.14 10.57
N GLU A 92 -17.51 -8.63 11.19
CA GLU A 92 -17.44 -8.77 12.66
C GLU A 92 -16.74 -7.59 13.33
N ALA A 93 -15.78 -6.95 12.66
CA ALA A 93 -14.88 -5.97 13.29
C ALA A 93 -14.94 -4.56 12.67
N VAL A 94 -15.69 -4.37 11.57
CA VAL A 94 -15.78 -3.08 10.87
C VAL A 94 -17.19 -2.54 10.93
N ASP A 95 -17.32 -1.33 11.49
CA ASP A 95 -18.55 -0.54 11.47
C ASP A 95 -18.46 0.49 10.33
N SER A 96 -19.02 0.13 9.18
CA SER A 96 -19.01 0.98 7.98
C SER A 96 -19.80 2.28 8.17
N ASP A 97 -20.94 2.23 8.86
CA ASP A 97 -21.77 3.42 9.08
C ASP A 97 -21.04 4.44 9.96
N ARG A 98 -20.24 3.99 10.93
CA ARG A 98 -19.38 4.88 11.70
C ARG A 98 -18.30 5.52 10.84
N ILE A 99 -17.61 4.73 10.01
CA ILE A 99 -16.54 5.24 9.13
C ILE A 99 -17.09 6.33 8.21
N ASP A 100 -18.27 6.12 7.61
CA ASP A 100 -18.89 7.09 6.72
C ASP A 100 -19.29 8.39 7.44
N ARG A 101 -19.79 8.28 8.69
CA ARG A 101 -20.16 9.46 9.49
C ARG A 101 -18.94 10.25 9.98
N GLU A 102 -17.89 9.55 10.42
CA GLU A 102 -16.71 10.17 11.03
C GLU A 102 -15.67 10.59 9.97
N GLY A 103 -15.73 10.00 8.78
CA GLY A 103 -14.79 10.25 7.69
C GLY A 103 -13.40 9.65 7.91
N GLU A 104 -13.22 8.84 8.96
CA GLU A 104 -11.94 8.24 9.34
C GLU A 104 -12.07 6.73 9.55
N ILE A 105 -11.03 5.99 9.15
CA ILE A 105 -10.93 4.55 9.40
C ILE A 105 -10.24 4.34 10.76
N PRO A 106 -10.89 3.68 11.74
CA PRO A 106 -10.30 3.43 13.05
C PRO A 106 -9.00 2.60 12.99
N GLU A 107 -8.03 2.91 13.84
CA GLU A 107 -6.75 2.19 13.91
C GLU A 107 -6.90 0.65 14.04
N PRO A 108 -7.83 0.10 14.86
CA PRO A 108 -8.02 -1.35 14.92
C PRO A 108 -8.43 -1.99 13.59
N VAL A 109 -9.15 -1.24 12.75
CA VAL A 109 -9.55 -1.71 11.41
C VAL A 109 -8.32 -1.76 10.50
N ILE A 110 -7.49 -0.72 10.53
CA ILE A 110 -6.24 -0.65 9.77
C ILE A 110 -5.29 -1.78 10.18
N GLU A 111 -5.14 -2.00 11.49
CA GLU A 111 -4.34 -3.10 12.04
C GLU A 111 -4.85 -4.46 11.57
N GLY A 112 -6.16 -4.71 11.65
CA GLY A 112 -6.75 -5.96 11.18
C GLY A 112 -6.52 -6.22 9.68
N LEU A 113 -6.67 -5.19 8.84
CA LEU A 113 -6.35 -5.29 7.41
C LEU A 113 -4.86 -5.57 7.15
N ARG A 114 -3.96 -5.01 7.98
CA ARG A 114 -2.52 -5.29 7.90
C ARG A 114 -2.22 -6.74 8.24
N GLN A 115 -2.78 -7.26 9.32
CA GLN A 115 -2.60 -8.65 9.74
C GLN A 115 -3.16 -9.66 8.73
N LEU A 116 -4.24 -9.29 8.04
CA LEU A 116 -4.78 -10.08 6.92
C LEU A 116 -3.89 -10.08 5.67
N GLY A 117 -2.92 -9.15 5.58
CA GLY A 117 -2.08 -8.96 4.40
C GLY A 117 -2.80 -8.22 3.26
N ALA A 118 -3.90 -7.52 3.54
CA ALA A 118 -4.73 -6.88 2.51
C ALA A 118 -3.96 -5.80 1.71
N PHE A 119 -3.01 -5.10 2.35
CA PHE A 119 -2.19 -4.07 1.70
C PHE A 119 -1.12 -4.64 0.74
N GLY A 120 -0.88 -5.95 0.75
CA GLY A 120 0.19 -6.60 -0.02
C GLY A 120 -0.31 -7.62 -1.05
N ILE A 121 -1.61 -7.65 -1.36
CA ILE A 121 -2.22 -8.79 -2.07
C ILE A 121 -1.65 -9.06 -3.49
N LYS A 122 -1.10 -8.04 -4.15
CA LYS A 122 -0.49 -8.16 -5.49
C LYS A 122 1.04 -8.26 -5.47
N ILE A 123 1.66 -8.24 -4.28
CA ILE A 123 3.11 -8.39 -4.15
C ILE A 123 3.46 -9.87 -4.41
N PRO A 124 4.38 -10.18 -5.34
CA PRO A 124 4.82 -11.56 -5.56
C PRO A 124 5.32 -12.20 -4.26
N ARG A 125 5.01 -13.48 -4.06
CA ARG A 125 5.50 -14.25 -2.92
C ARG A 125 6.95 -14.68 -3.11
#